data_AF-A0A3M2JYX1-F1
#
_entry.id   AF-A0A3M2JYX1-F1
#
_cell.length_a   1.000
_cell.length_b   1.000
_cell.length_c   1.000
_cell.angle_alpha   90.00
_cell.angle_beta   90.00
_cell.angle_gamma   90.00
#
_symmetry.space_group_name_H-M   'P 1'
#
loop_
_entity.id
_entity.type
_entity.pdbx_description
1 polymer ?
#
loop_
_entity_poly.entity_id
_entity_poly.type
_entity_poly.pdbx_seq_one_letter_code
_entity_poly.pdbx_strand_id
1 'polypeptide(L)'
;MLSTSDWIRRVRTGAELIATLKLLQSMEKRELLELPREPAAPFSACHRPCRRCHLYPPQSRTAKMCRFCSQVLRHIRKLDPISRSSVIVWGYVNRLPRKVVSGEWNRKRLIVAMYPVDDQHFIGIMYRRRLKPWLQELVVYEGNTLQGLLQILPSSGGIRTFTMGDL
;
A
#
# COMPACT_ATOMS: atom_id res chain seq x y z
N MET A 1 -16.83 7.57 -1.24
CA MET A 1 -15.40 7.76 -1.59
C MET A 1 -14.62 6.53 -1.17
N LEU A 2 -13.61 6.16 -1.94
CA LEU A 2 -12.69 5.10 -1.55
C LEU A 2 -11.87 5.52 -0.33
N SER A 3 -11.95 4.72 0.72
CA SER A 3 -11.05 4.76 1.86
C SER A 3 -9.63 4.36 1.45
N THR A 4 -8.65 4.55 2.34
CA THR A 4 -7.30 4.01 2.11
C THR A 4 -7.32 2.49 1.92
N SER A 5 -8.09 1.78 2.74
CA SER A 5 -8.23 0.33 2.66
C SER A 5 -8.81 -0.10 1.31
N ASP A 6 -9.74 0.68 0.74
CA ASP A 6 -10.29 0.42 -0.59
C ASP A 6 -9.27 0.56 -1.73
N TRP A 7 -8.26 1.41 -1.55
CA TRP A 7 -7.15 1.52 -2.50
C TRP A 7 -6.21 0.33 -2.40
N ILE A 8 -5.91 -0.12 -1.17
CA ILE A 8 -5.08 -1.30 -0.90
C ILE A 8 -5.74 -2.56 -1.49
N ARG A 9 -7.05 -2.76 -1.28
CA ARG A 9 -7.82 -3.89 -1.83
C ARG A 9 -7.88 -3.94 -3.36
N ARG A 10 -7.56 -2.83 -4.05
CA ARG A 10 -7.55 -2.77 -5.52
C ARG A 10 -6.18 -3.06 -6.13
N VAL A 11 -5.17 -3.32 -5.31
CA VAL A 11 -3.80 -3.58 -5.74
C VAL A 11 -3.68 -4.97 -6.33
N ARG A 12 -3.06 -5.09 -7.51
CA ARG A 12 -2.88 -6.39 -8.18
C ARG A 12 -1.52 -7.02 -7.95
N THR A 13 -0.47 -6.23 -7.77
CA THR A 13 0.92 -6.70 -7.69
C THR A 13 1.64 -6.08 -6.50
N GLY A 14 2.74 -6.70 -6.04
CA GLY A 14 3.54 -6.13 -4.94
C GLY A 14 4.10 -4.75 -5.28
N ALA A 15 4.47 -4.51 -6.55
CA ALA A 15 4.93 -3.21 -7.00
C ALA A 15 3.81 -2.16 -6.97
N GLU A 16 2.58 -2.55 -7.31
CA GLU A 16 1.40 -1.71 -7.10
C GLU A 16 1.17 -1.40 -5.62
N LEU A 17 1.39 -2.37 -4.72
CA LEU A 17 1.21 -2.17 -3.29
C LEU A 17 2.19 -1.13 -2.78
N ILE A 18 3.48 -1.31 -3.11
CA ILE A 18 4.55 -0.38 -2.72
C ILE A 18 4.24 1.03 -3.25
N ALA A 19 3.85 1.14 -4.53
CA ALA A 19 3.48 2.43 -5.12
C ALA A 19 2.30 3.08 -4.39
N THR A 20 1.27 2.29 -4.08
CA THR A 20 0.04 2.75 -3.42
C THR A 20 0.35 3.21 -2.00
N LEU A 21 1.05 2.43 -1.19
CA LEU A 21 1.43 2.81 0.17
C LEU A 21 2.32 4.06 0.19
N LYS A 22 3.29 4.16 -0.72
CA LYS A 22 4.15 5.36 -0.84
C LYS A 22 3.34 6.61 -1.16
N LEU A 23 2.39 6.51 -2.10
CA LEU A 23 1.52 7.63 -2.45
C LEU A 23 0.60 8.01 -1.29
N LEU A 24 0.04 7.03 -0.58
CA LEU A 24 -0.81 7.28 0.59
C LEU A 24 -0.03 7.92 1.76
N GLN A 25 1.26 7.62 1.90
CA GLN A 25 2.14 8.25 2.89
C GLN A 25 2.59 9.65 2.48
N SER A 26 2.84 9.87 1.18
CA SER A 26 3.32 11.16 0.67
C SER A 26 2.21 12.18 0.46
N MET A 27 0.99 11.73 0.19
CA MET A 27 -0.14 12.62 0.01
C MET A 27 -0.50 13.24 1.36
N GLU A 28 -0.37 14.56 1.45
CA GLU A 28 -0.99 15.27 2.56
C GLU A 28 -2.50 15.01 2.54
N LYS A 29 -3.14 15.00 3.72
CA LYS A 29 -4.60 14.81 3.86
C LYS A 29 -5.41 15.72 2.92
N ARG A 30 -4.84 16.87 2.53
CA ARG A 30 -5.40 17.84 1.59
C ARG A 30 -5.42 17.35 0.13
N GLU A 31 -4.39 16.65 -0.34
CA GLU A 31 -4.36 16.11 -1.71
C GLU A 31 -5.33 14.93 -1.89
N LEU A 32 -5.57 14.16 -0.82
CA LEU A 32 -6.62 13.13 -0.82
C LEU A 32 -8.02 13.74 -0.93
N LEU A 33 -8.22 14.98 -0.47
CA LEU A 33 -9.47 15.73 -0.60
C LEU A 33 -9.68 16.30 -2.02
N GLU A 34 -8.61 16.44 -2.81
CA GLU A 34 -8.65 16.83 -4.23
C GLU A 34 -8.93 15.65 -5.17
N LEU A 35 -8.93 14.41 -4.67
CA LEU A 35 -9.43 13.30 -5.46
C LEU A 35 -10.91 13.56 -5.80
N PRO A 36 -11.35 13.22 -7.02
CA PRO A 36 -12.75 13.39 -7.39
C PRO A 36 -13.62 12.72 -6.33
N ARG A 37 -14.43 13.50 -5.61
CA ARG A 37 -15.28 12.94 -4.55
C ARG A 37 -16.46 12.20 -5.14
N GLU A 38 -16.87 12.63 -6.33
CA GLU A 38 -17.98 12.07 -7.07
C GLU A 38 -17.52 10.86 -7.88
N PRO A 39 -18.24 9.73 -7.77
CA PRO A 39 -18.04 8.62 -8.68
C PRO A 39 -18.34 9.06 -10.12
N ALA A 40 -17.65 8.46 -11.08
CA ALA A 40 -17.94 8.63 -12.47
C ALA A 40 -19.39 8.21 -12.77
N ALA A 41 -19.99 8.89 -13.74
CA ALA A 41 -21.25 8.43 -14.31
C ALA A 41 -21.12 6.96 -14.80
N PRO A 42 -22.23 6.21 -14.79
CA PRO A 42 -22.28 4.89 -15.40
C PRO A 42 -21.71 4.91 -16.82
N PHE A 43 -21.15 3.77 -17.24
CA PHE A 43 -20.54 3.64 -18.55
C PHE A 43 -21.56 3.99 -19.65
N SER A 44 -21.18 4.94 -20.51
CA SER A 44 -21.95 5.39 -21.67
C SER A 44 -21.01 5.74 -22.83
N ALA A 45 -21.57 6.04 -24.00
CA ALA A 45 -20.77 6.46 -25.16
C ALA A 45 -19.91 7.71 -24.84
N CYS A 46 -20.44 8.62 -24.03
CA CYS A 46 -19.84 9.91 -23.68
C CYS A 46 -19.03 9.89 -22.37
N HIS A 47 -19.35 8.99 -21.43
CA HIS A 47 -18.72 8.92 -20.12
C HIS A 47 -18.18 7.53 -19.83
N ARG A 48 -16.93 7.46 -19.38
CA ARG A 48 -16.24 6.21 -19.12
C ARG A 48 -15.55 6.33 -17.78
N PRO A 49 -15.78 5.42 -16.81
CA PRO A 49 -15.01 5.41 -15.58
C PRO A 49 -13.54 5.06 -15.88
N CYS A 50 -12.66 5.34 -14.92
CA CYS A 50 -11.27 4.92 -14.96
C CYS A 50 -11.18 3.41 -15.22
N ARG A 51 -10.37 3.01 -16.20
CA ARG A 51 -10.18 1.61 -16.60
C ARG A 51 -9.55 0.70 -15.53
N ARG A 52 -9.05 1.27 -14.43
CA ARG A 52 -8.41 0.52 -13.34
C ARG A 52 -9.30 0.42 -12.11
N CYS A 53 -9.73 1.56 -11.55
CA CYS A 53 -10.56 1.53 -10.35
C CYS A 53 -12.05 1.36 -10.65
N HIS A 54 -12.49 1.60 -11.89
CA HIS A 54 -13.89 1.57 -12.34
C HIS A 54 -14.85 2.51 -11.60
N LEU A 55 -14.32 3.41 -10.77
CA LEU A 55 -15.12 4.27 -9.90
C LEU A 55 -14.96 5.74 -10.20
N TYR A 56 -13.75 6.24 -10.38
CA TYR A 56 -13.51 7.67 -10.57
C TYR A 56 -13.41 8.05 -12.04
N PRO A 57 -13.76 9.30 -12.41
CA PRO A 57 -13.60 9.76 -13.77
C PRO A 57 -12.11 9.82 -14.16
N PRO A 58 -11.79 9.63 -15.44
CA PRO A 58 -10.45 9.88 -15.95
C PRO A 58 -10.06 11.35 -15.78
N GLN A 59 -8.76 11.63 -15.73
CA GLN A 59 -8.25 13.00 -15.55
C GLN A 59 -8.62 13.96 -16.69
N SER A 60 -8.87 13.42 -17.90
CA SER A 60 -9.30 14.17 -19.08
C SER A 60 -10.10 13.26 -20.01
N ARG A 61 -10.78 13.83 -21.01
CA ARG A 61 -11.56 13.05 -22.02
C ARG A 61 -10.71 12.04 -22.79
N THR A 62 -9.43 12.30 -22.96
CA THR A 62 -8.47 11.41 -23.66
C THR A 62 -7.76 10.45 -22.72
N ALA A 63 -7.73 10.74 -21.41
CA ALA A 63 -7.13 9.87 -20.42
C ALA A 63 -7.97 8.60 -20.20
N LYS A 64 -7.28 7.48 -19.91
CA LYS A 64 -7.93 6.20 -19.58
C LYS A 64 -8.06 5.97 -18.07
N MET A 65 -7.45 6.84 -17.25
CA MET A 65 -7.29 6.63 -15.81
C MET A 65 -7.54 7.90 -15.02
N CYS A 66 -7.98 7.76 -13.78
CA CYS A 66 -8.02 8.85 -12.82
C CYS A 66 -6.60 9.23 -12.36
N ARG A 67 -6.47 10.41 -11.73
CA ARG A 67 -5.20 10.97 -11.24
C ARG A 67 -4.43 9.96 -10.36
N PHE A 68 -5.10 9.37 -9.37
CA PHE A 68 -4.47 8.40 -8.45
C PHE A 68 -3.96 7.15 -9.17
N CYS A 69 -4.83 6.47 -9.94
CA CYS A 69 -4.43 5.27 -10.69
C CYS A 69 -3.28 5.54 -11.66
N SER A 70 -3.27 6.71 -12.31
CA SER A 70 -2.20 7.14 -13.21
C SER A 70 -0.87 7.32 -12.46
N GLN A 71 -0.91 7.99 -11.29
CA GLN A 71 0.26 8.14 -10.44
C GLN A 71 0.80 6.80 -9.95
N VAL A 72 -0.06 5.89 -9.48
CA VAL A 72 0.38 4.54 -9.07
C VAL A 72 1.07 3.84 -10.24
N LEU A 73 0.46 3.81 -11.44
CA LEU A 73 1.07 3.16 -12.61
C LEU A 73 2.42 3.76 -13.01
N ARG A 74 2.58 5.09 -12.87
CA ARG A 74 3.86 5.77 -13.14
C ARG A 74 4.98 5.29 -12.21
N HIS A 75 4.66 4.94 -10.97
CA HIS A 75 5.64 4.49 -9.98
C HIS A 75 6.02 3.01 -10.12
N ILE A 76 5.13 2.15 -10.61
CA ILE A 76 5.35 0.69 -10.69
C ILE A 76 6.63 0.31 -11.44
N ARG A 77 6.94 0.97 -12.56
CA ARG A 77 8.07 0.59 -13.43
C ARG A 77 9.40 0.53 -12.69
N LYS A 78 9.62 1.41 -11.71
CA LYS A 78 10.85 1.46 -10.90
C LYS A 78 10.81 0.51 -9.69
N LEU A 79 9.64 0.00 -9.35
CA LEU A 79 9.38 -0.77 -8.14
C LEU A 79 9.31 -2.28 -8.39
N ASP A 80 9.22 -2.73 -9.65
CA ASP A 80 9.15 -4.16 -9.95
C ASP A 80 10.36 -4.96 -9.42
N PRO A 81 11.62 -4.52 -9.62
CA PRO A 81 12.78 -5.23 -9.05
C PRO A 81 12.78 -5.23 -7.51
N ILE A 82 12.32 -4.13 -6.90
CA ILE A 82 12.21 -4.00 -5.45
C ILE A 82 11.14 -4.96 -4.93
N SER A 83 9.99 -5.03 -5.60
CA SER A 83 8.89 -5.92 -5.25
C SER A 83 9.34 -7.38 -5.25
N ARG A 84 10.12 -7.84 -6.23
CA ARG A 84 10.58 -9.25 -6.29
C ARG A 84 11.50 -9.64 -5.14
N SER A 85 12.24 -8.69 -4.59
CA SER A 85 13.17 -8.90 -3.47
C SER A 85 12.59 -8.53 -2.10
N SER A 86 11.30 -8.18 -2.06
CA SER A 86 10.59 -7.77 -0.85
C SER A 86 9.75 -8.90 -0.26
N VAL A 87 9.26 -8.64 0.94
CA VAL A 87 8.19 -9.36 1.63
C VAL A 87 7.23 -8.32 2.18
N ILE A 88 5.97 -8.70 2.24
CA ILE A 88 4.92 -7.92 2.88
C ILE A 88 4.73 -8.51 4.27
N VAL A 89 4.64 -7.64 5.27
CA VAL A 89 4.36 -8.01 6.65
C VAL A 89 3.06 -7.33 7.01
N TRP A 90 2.00 -8.11 7.12
CA TRP A 90 0.76 -7.66 7.75
C TRP A 90 0.86 -7.96 9.24
N GLY A 91 0.62 -6.96 10.07
CA GLY A 91 0.73 -7.11 11.52
C GLY A 91 -0.52 -6.62 12.23
N TYR A 92 -1.02 -7.45 13.15
CA TYR A 92 -2.01 -7.09 14.15
C TYR A 92 -1.34 -7.15 15.52
N VAL A 93 -1.27 -6.03 16.22
CA VAL A 93 -0.62 -5.92 17.53
C VAL A 93 -1.50 -5.19 18.51
N ASN A 94 -1.34 -5.48 19.80
CA ASN A 94 -2.06 -4.81 20.89
C ASN A 94 -1.90 -3.28 20.85
N ARG A 95 -0.71 -2.79 20.46
CA ARG A 95 -0.41 -1.37 20.26
C ARG A 95 0.70 -1.20 19.23
N LEU A 96 0.50 -0.33 18.24
CA LEU A 96 1.56 0.01 17.29
C LEU A 96 2.76 0.67 18.00
N PRO A 97 3.99 0.17 17.80
CA PRO A 97 5.19 0.83 18.29
C PRO A 97 5.28 2.27 17.79
N ARG A 98 5.64 3.22 18.66
CA ARG A 98 5.73 4.65 18.30
C ARG A 98 6.61 4.91 17.08
N LYS A 99 7.65 4.08 16.90
CA LYS A 99 8.58 4.13 15.76
C LYS A 99 7.94 3.76 14.40
N VAL A 100 6.86 2.99 14.42
CA VAL A 100 6.01 2.73 13.23
C VAL A 100 5.27 4.00 12.86
N VAL A 101 4.57 4.57 13.85
CA VAL A 101 3.71 5.74 13.68
C VAL A 101 4.51 6.98 13.28
N SER A 102 5.69 7.17 13.87
CA SER A 102 6.60 8.28 13.54
C SER A 102 7.37 8.08 12.23
N GLY A 103 7.27 6.91 11.59
CA GLY A 103 8.04 6.58 10.39
C GLY A 103 9.55 6.41 10.63
N GLU A 104 10.02 6.40 11.88
CA GLU A 104 11.44 6.34 12.23
C GLU A 104 12.11 5.02 11.83
N TRP A 105 11.37 3.91 11.76
CA TRP A 105 11.90 2.65 11.23
C TRP A 105 12.36 2.73 9.77
N ASN A 106 11.91 3.74 9.02
CA ASN A 106 12.33 3.96 7.65
C ASN A 106 13.77 4.53 7.55
N ARG A 107 14.29 5.16 8.61
CA ARG A 107 15.60 5.85 8.61
C ARG A 107 16.79 4.90 8.38
N LYS A 108 16.69 3.63 8.80
CA LYS A 108 17.74 2.62 8.61
C LYS A 108 17.70 1.92 7.23
N ARG A 109 16.82 2.34 6.31
CA ARG A 109 16.57 1.65 5.01
C ARG A 109 16.22 0.16 5.17
N LEU A 110 15.72 -0.23 6.34
CA LEU A 110 15.27 -1.61 6.60
C LEU A 110 13.95 -1.89 5.88
N ILE A 111 13.12 -0.86 5.76
CA ILE A 111 11.75 -0.92 5.30
C ILE A 111 11.62 -0.11 4.01
N VAL A 112 10.89 -0.63 3.03
CA VAL A 112 10.60 0.01 1.74
C VAL A 112 9.40 0.94 1.85
N ALA A 113 8.38 0.53 2.60
CA ALA A 113 7.20 1.31 2.96
C ALA A 113 6.58 0.73 4.24
N MET A 114 6.04 1.57 5.12
CA MET A 114 5.31 1.15 6.32
C MET A 114 4.06 1.99 6.48
N TYR A 115 2.88 1.38 6.44
CA TYR A 115 1.61 2.09 6.52
C TYR A 115 0.79 1.60 7.72
N PRO A 116 0.52 2.46 8.73
CA PRO A 116 -0.45 2.14 9.77
C PRO A 116 -1.86 2.16 9.18
N VAL A 117 -2.60 1.06 9.33
CA VAL A 117 -3.99 0.94 8.88
C VAL A 117 -4.93 1.53 9.94
N ASP A 118 -4.66 1.22 11.21
CA ASP A 118 -5.32 1.78 12.39
C ASP A 118 -4.36 1.69 13.60
N ASP A 119 -4.85 1.77 14.83
CA ASP A 119 -4.04 1.76 16.05
C ASP A 119 -3.38 0.41 16.38
N GLN A 120 -3.83 -0.67 15.72
CA GLN A 120 -3.43 -2.06 15.98
C GLN A 120 -2.90 -2.77 14.72
N HIS A 121 -3.29 -2.31 13.53
CA HIS A 121 -2.96 -2.94 12.27
C HIS A 121 -1.94 -2.12 11.47
N PHE A 122 -0.98 -2.80 10.86
CA PHE A 122 -0.05 -2.19 9.93
C PHE A 122 0.29 -3.10 8.75
N ILE A 123 0.68 -2.45 7.65
CA ILE A 123 1.26 -3.12 6.48
C ILE A 123 2.68 -2.58 6.29
N GLY A 124 3.65 -3.46 6.50
CA GLY A 124 5.06 -3.22 6.22
C GLY A 124 5.49 -3.89 4.94
N ILE A 125 6.35 -3.24 4.17
CA ILE A 125 7.05 -3.84 3.04
C ILE A 125 8.53 -3.66 3.27
N MET A 126 9.30 -4.74 3.26
CA MET A 126 10.74 -4.72 3.50
C MET A 126 11.47 -5.71 2.60
N TYR A 127 12.77 -5.50 2.41
CA TYR A 127 13.57 -6.50 1.71
C TYR A 127 13.60 -7.81 2.49
N ARG A 128 13.44 -8.95 1.80
CA ARG A 128 13.40 -10.29 2.42
C ARG A 128 14.59 -10.54 3.35
N ARG A 129 15.79 -10.14 2.92
CA ARG A 129 17.04 -10.26 3.72
C ARG A 129 17.04 -9.46 5.02
N ARG A 130 16.15 -8.49 5.18
CA ARG A 130 16.03 -7.64 6.38
C ARG A 130 14.99 -8.14 7.37
N LEU A 131 14.16 -9.12 7.00
CA LEU A 131 13.10 -9.64 7.85
C LEU A 131 13.63 -10.21 9.18
N LYS A 132 14.64 -11.08 9.13
CA LYS A 132 15.22 -11.69 10.34
C LYS A 132 15.82 -10.64 11.29
N PRO A 133 16.71 -9.73 10.85
CA PRO A 133 17.20 -8.64 11.70
C PRO A 133 16.09 -7.78 12.29
N TRP A 134 15.04 -7.49 11.50
CA TRP A 134 13.92 -6.69 11.99
C TRP A 134 13.09 -7.41 13.07
N LEU A 135 12.81 -8.70 12.90
CA LEU A 135 12.15 -9.51 13.93
C LEU A 135 13.01 -9.59 15.22
N GLN A 136 14.33 -9.69 15.10
CA GLN A 136 15.23 -9.65 16.24
C GLN A 136 15.17 -8.30 16.98
N GLU A 137 15.18 -7.17 16.25
CA GLU A 137 14.99 -5.85 16.85
C GLU A 137 13.63 -5.76 17.57
N LEU A 138 12.56 -6.29 16.97
CA LEU A 138 11.23 -6.32 17.61
C LEU A 138 11.23 -7.07 18.94
N VAL A 139 11.81 -8.27 18.97
CA VAL A 139 11.87 -9.09 20.20
C VAL A 139 12.73 -8.40 21.27
N VAL A 140 13.87 -7.82 20.88
CA VAL A 140 14.79 -7.17 21.84
C VAL A 140 14.18 -5.90 22.44
N TYR A 141 13.53 -5.07 21.64
CA TYR A 141 13.03 -3.77 22.12
C TYR A 141 11.59 -3.81 22.64
N GLU A 142 10.76 -4.71 22.11
CA GLU A 142 9.31 -4.71 22.36
C GLU A 142 8.79 -6.10 22.79
N GLY A 143 9.65 -7.12 22.95
CA GLY A 143 9.22 -8.52 23.10
C GLY A 143 8.33 -8.82 24.32
N ASN A 144 8.43 -8.01 25.38
CA ASN A 144 7.59 -8.17 26.58
C ASN A 144 6.27 -7.38 26.50
N THR A 145 6.17 -6.41 25.59
CA THR A 145 5.06 -5.45 25.51
C THR A 145 4.21 -5.66 24.26
N LEU A 146 4.80 -6.12 23.17
CA LEU A 146 4.16 -6.33 21.89
C LEU A 146 3.57 -7.73 21.81
N GLN A 147 2.24 -7.81 21.87
CA GLN A 147 1.49 -9.05 21.69
C GLN A 147 0.70 -8.93 20.38
N GLY A 148 0.66 -10.00 19.60
CA GLY A 148 -0.04 -9.96 18.32
C GLY A 148 0.34 -11.06 17.35
N LEU A 149 -0.06 -10.86 16.10
CA LEU A 149 0.17 -11.73 14.97
C LEU A 149 0.90 -10.96 13.87
N LEU A 150 1.96 -11.55 13.34
CA LEU A 150 2.61 -11.09 12.12
C LEU A 150 2.43 -12.15 11.03
N GLN A 151 1.84 -11.76 9.91
CA GLN A 151 1.71 -12.59 8.73
C GLN A 151 2.68 -12.09 7.65
N ILE A 152 3.59 -12.96 7.24
CA ILE A 152 4.63 -12.64 6.25
C ILE A 152 4.21 -13.24 4.91
N LEU A 153 4.09 -12.38 3.91
CA LEU A 153 3.53 -12.72 2.61
C LEU A 153 4.54 -12.36 1.51
N PRO A 154 4.74 -13.22 0.51
CA PRO A 154 5.62 -12.89 -0.60
C PRO A 154 4.98 -11.78 -1.45
N SER A 155 5.75 -10.75 -1.82
CA SER A 155 5.31 -9.70 -2.75
C SER A 155 5.32 -10.13 -4.22
N SER A 156 5.89 -11.31 -4.51
CA SER A 156 5.88 -11.97 -5.80
C SER A 156 4.94 -13.17 -5.73
N GLY A 157 3.74 -13.04 -6.28
CA GLY A 157 2.71 -14.07 -6.17
C GLY A 157 1.52 -13.80 -7.07
N GLY A 158 1.76 -13.46 -8.34
CA GLY A 158 0.71 -13.43 -9.36
C GLY A 158 0.44 -14.85 -9.87
N ILE A 159 0.07 -15.79 -9.00
CA ILE A 159 -0.68 -16.98 -9.46
C ILE A 159 -2.09 -16.47 -9.75
N ARG A 160 -2.68 -16.86 -10.88
CA ARG A 160 -3.90 -16.26 -11.49
C ARG A 160 -5.12 -16.07 -10.56
N THR A 161 -5.10 -16.63 -9.35
CA THR A 161 -6.19 -16.62 -8.37
C THR A 161 -6.00 -15.69 -7.17
N PHE A 162 -4.78 -15.21 -6.87
CA PHE A 162 -4.54 -14.33 -5.71
C PHE A 162 -3.91 -13.00 -6.14
N THR A 163 -4.49 -11.91 -5.65
CA THR A 163 -4.02 -10.54 -5.84
C THR A 163 -3.50 -9.97 -4.53
N MET A 164 -2.67 -8.93 -4.59
CA MET A 164 -2.23 -8.22 -3.38
C MET A 164 -3.35 -7.40 -2.71
N GLY A 165 -4.55 -7.40 -3.28
CA GLY A 165 -5.73 -6.82 -2.68
C GLY A 165 -6.44 -7.77 -1.71
N ASP A 166 -6.08 -9.06 -1.73
CA ASP A 166 -6.65 -10.11 -0.87
C ASP A 166 -5.93 -10.23 0.49
N LEU A 167 -5.01 -9.28 0.77
CA LEU A 167 -4.27 -9.16 2.03
C LEU A 167 -5.15 -8.71 3.21
#